data_AF-A0A9D2JX36-F1
#
_entry.id   AF-A0A9D2JX36-F1
#
_cell.length_a   1.000
_cell.length_b   1.000
_cell.length_c   1.000
_cell.angle_alpha   90.00
_cell.angle_beta   90.00
_cell.angle_gamma   90.00
#
_symmetry.space_group_name_H-M   'P 1'
#
loop_
_entity.id
_entity.type
_entity.pdbx_description
1 polymer ?
#
loop_
_entity_poly.entity_id
_entity_poly.type
_entity_poly.pdbx_seq_one_letter_code
_entity_poly.pdbx_strand_id
1 'polypeptide(L)'
;MNRLITLLSAILLAVCARAQIDVFTALDLEKGEPCDTARYLVYYNMKCVTDTSSSSRTFVDDIMRLELGDRVHCFYSYKGYQADSANAVIMANGGNSFTGGGNVSWRLYKNYPSAGKTSFLEKFGTDRFVCVEDYASPAWTPVPDSSAV
;
A
#
# COMPACT_ATOMS: atom_id res chain seq x y z
N MET A 1 13.03 -9.31 44.26
CA MET A 1 12.04 -9.76 43.25
C MET A 1 11.67 -8.68 42.23
N ASN A 2 11.40 -7.43 42.62
CA ASN A 2 11.00 -6.37 41.65
C ASN A 2 11.99 -6.10 40.50
N ARG A 3 13.32 -6.13 40.75
CA ARG A 3 14.31 -5.79 39.71
C ARG A 3 14.37 -6.78 38.55
N LEU A 4 14.18 -8.06 38.82
CA LEU A 4 14.16 -9.12 37.80
C LEU A 4 12.89 -9.06 36.96
N ILE A 5 11.75 -8.74 37.59
CA ILE A 5 10.47 -8.56 36.90
C ILE A 5 10.54 -7.36 35.95
N THR A 6 11.07 -6.22 36.40
CA THR A 6 11.24 -5.04 35.53
C THR A 6 12.21 -5.28 34.37
N LEU A 7 13.28 -6.05 34.57
CA LEU A 7 14.21 -6.41 33.50
C LEU A 7 13.57 -7.35 32.47
N LEU A 8 12.81 -8.34 32.90
CA LEU A 8 12.05 -9.22 31.99
C LEU A 8 11.01 -8.44 31.19
N SER A 9 10.28 -7.52 31.83
CA SER A 9 9.30 -6.67 31.15
C SER A 9 9.94 -5.77 30.10
N ALA A 10 11.11 -5.18 30.40
CA ALA A 10 11.85 -4.35 29.45
C ALA A 10 12.36 -5.15 28.24
N ILE A 11 12.81 -6.39 28.45
CA ILE A 11 13.25 -7.29 27.37
C ILE A 11 12.05 -7.70 26.49
N LEU A 12 10.89 -7.99 27.10
CA LEU A 12 9.68 -8.35 26.36
C LEU A 12 9.17 -7.18 25.49
N LEU A 13 9.20 -5.95 26.03
CA LEU A 13 8.90 -4.72 25.30
C LEU A 13 9.89 -4.47 24.15
N ALA A 14 11.18 -4.74 24.35
CA ALA A 14 12.20 -4.60 23.31
C ALA A 14 12.08 -5.64 22.18
N VAL A 15 11.57 -6.85 22.48
CA VAL A 15 11.28 -7.87 21.46
C VAL A 15 10.02 -7.51 20.65
N CYS A 16 9.01 -6.93 21.30
CA CYS A 16 7.82 -6.40 20.60
C CYS A 16 8.11 -5.16 19.74
N ALA A 17 9.22 -4.45 20.00
CA ALA A 17 9.61 -3.25 19.24
C ALA A 17 10.39 -3.53 17.94
N ARG A 18 10.50 -4.80 17.52
CA ARG A 18 11.00 -5.10 16.18
C ARG A 18 9.90 -4.80 15.18
N ALA A 19 9.93 -3.58 14.62
CA ALA A 19 9.33 -3.33 13.31
C ALA A 19 10.05 -4.24 12.31
N GLN A 20 9.55 -5.46 12.11
CA GLN A 20 10.09 -6.36 11.11
C GLN A 20 9.72 -5.78 9.76
N ILE A 21 10.65 -5.04 9.16
CA ILE A 21 10.59 -4.61 7.78
C ILE A 21 10.96 -5.84 6.96
N ASP A 22 9.96 -6.57 6.50
CA ASP A 22 10.18 -7.67 5.56
C ASP A 22 10.38 -7.10 4.15
N VAL A 23 11.57 -7.33 3.62
CA VAL A 23 12.15 -6.70 2.43
C VAL A 23 11.85 -7.45 1.13
N PHE A 24 11.40 -8.70 1.18
CA PHE A 24 10.77 -9.40 0.05
C PHE A 24 10.30 -10.73 0.63
N THR A 25 9.00 -10.98 0.64
CA THR A 25 8.46 -12.23 1.17
C THR A 25 7.84 -13.03 0.05
N ALA A 26 7.68 -14.34 0.25
CA ALA A 26 6.98 -15.19 -0.72
C ALA A 26 5.58 -14.62 -1.08
N LEU A 27 4.96 -13.88 -0.17
CA LEU A 27 3.71 -13.11 -0.35
C LEU A 27 3.76 -12.15 -1.55
N ASP A 28 4.94 -11.64 -1.95
CA ASP A 28 5.09 -10.74 -3.10
C ASP A 28 5.01 -11.46 -4.45
N LEU A 29 5.12 -12.78 -4.43
CA LEU A 29 4.94 -13.63 -5.60
C LEU A 29 3.60 -14.37 -5.55
N GLU A 30 2.85 -14.21 -4.47
CA GLU A 30 1.50 -14.74 -4.35
C GLU A 30 0.54 -13.92 -5.21
N LYS A 31 -0.57 -14.57 -5.56
CA LYS A 31 -1.63 -13.94 -6.33
C LYS A 31 -2.12 -12.69 -5.59
N GLY A 32 -2.35 -11.61 -6.32
CA GLY A 32 -3.00 -10.42 -5.78
C GLY A 32 -4.41 -10.77 -5.26
N GLU A 33 -4.56 -10.85 -3.95
CA GLU A 33 -5.85 -11.01 -3.29
C GLU A 33 -6.50 -9.64 -3.04
N PRO A 34 -7.84 -9.53 -3.13
CA PRO A 34 -8.56 -8.32 -2.76
C PRO A 34 -8.24 -7.88 -1.32
N CYS A 35 -8.23 -6.56 -1.06
CA CYS A 35 -7.88 -6.04 0.26
C CYS A 35 -8.87 -6.43 1.38
N ASP A 36 -10.10 -6.78 1.00
CA ASP A 36 -11.20 -7.29 1.82
C ASP A 36 -12.28 -7.83 0.86
N THR A 37 -13.47 -8.19 1.35
CA THR A 37 -14.64 -8.44 0.50
C THR A 37 -15.02 -7.16 -0.26
N ALA A 38 -14.58 -7.05 -1.53
CA ALA A 38 -14.80 -5.87 -2.35
C ALA A 38 -16.30 -5.66 -2.63
N ARG A 39 -16.83 -4.52 -2.16
CA ARG A 39 -18.21 -4.09 -2.40
C ARG A 39 -18.30 -3.23 -3.66
N TYR A 40 -17.29 -2.41 -3.89
CA TYR A 40 -17.15 -1.61 -5.10
C TYR A 40 -15.71 -1.61 -5.60
N LEU A 41 -15.57 -1.55 -6.93
CA LEU A 41 -14.32 -1.37 -7.64
C LEU A 41 -14.43 -0.11 -8.50
N VAL A 42 -13.52 0.83 -8.32
CA VAL A 42 -13.47 2.06 -9.11
C VAL A 42 -12.10 2.16 -9.76
N TYR A 43 -12.08 2.54 -11.04
CA TYR A 43 -10.85 2.70 -11.81
C TYR A 43 -10.65 4.17 -12.16
N TYR A 44 -9.43 4.65 -11.99
CA TYR A 44 -9.04 6.04 -12.25
C TYR A 44 -7.88 6.08 -13.24
N ASN A 45 -7.96 6.97 -14.23
CA ASN A 45 -6.79 7.35 -15.02
C ASN A 45 -6.01 8.39 -14.21
N MET A 46 -4.83 8.01 -13.72
CA MET A 46 -3.98 8.87 -12.92
C MET A 46 -2.85 9.43 -13.80
N LYS A 47 -2.59 10.73 -13.63
CA LYS A 47 -1.37 11.39 -14.10
C LYS A 47 -0.75 12.15 -12.94
N CYS A 48 0.45 11.77 -12.51
CA CYS A 48 1.13 12.39 -11.38
C CYS A 48 2.54 12.87 -11.74
N VAL A 49 3.09 13.78 -10.94
CA VAL A 49 4.49 14.22 -11.03
C VAL A 49 5.27 13.48 -9.96
N THR A 50 6.30 12.72 -10.35
CA THR A 50 7.08 11.89 -9.42
C THR A 50 8.35 12.57 -8.90
N ASP A 51 8.89 13.52 -9.66
CA ASP A 51 10.04 14.32 -9.25
C ASP A 51 9.68 15.80 -9.34
N THR A 52 9.69 16.46 -8.17
CA THR A 52 9.46 17.90 -8.04
C THR A 52 10.75 18.70 -7.85
N SER A 53 11.91 18.03 -7.77
CA SER A 53 13.22 18.65 -7.57
C SER A 53 13.84 19.18 -8.87
N SER A 54 13.44 18.63 -10.02
CA SER A 54 13.92 19.06 -11.34
C SER A 54 13.04 20.14 -11.98
N SER A 55 13.66 21.02 -12.77
CA SER A 55 12.95 22.06 -13.54
C SER A 55 12.04 21.48 -14.64
N SER A 56 12.36 20.26 -15.12
CA SER A 56 11.52 19.47 -16.01
C SER A 56 10.65 18.51 -15.20
N ARG A 57 9.34 18.73 -15.18
CA ARG A 57 8.39 17.81 -14.52
C ARG A 57 8.34 16.49 -15.27
N THR A 58 8.72 15.41 -14.59
CA THR A 58 8.49 14.04 -15.09
C THR A 58 7.09 13.60 -14.70
N PHE A 59 6.29 13.22 -15.70
CA PHE A 59 4.95 12.70 -15.49
C PHE A 59 4.93 11.19 -15.54
N VAL A 60 4.11 10.60 -14.67
CA VAL A 60 3.78 9.19 -14.68
C VAL A 60 2.28 9.03 -14.86
N ASP A 61 1.89 8.26 -15.86
CA ASP A 61 0.51 7.87 -16.13
C ASP A 61 0.29 6.43 -15.66
N ASP A 62 -0.78 6.16 -14.92
CA ASP A 62 -1.19 4.79 -14.57
C ASP A 62 -2.71 4.66 -14.46
N ILE A 63 -3.22 3.43 -14.57
CA ILE A 63 -4.60 3.11 -14.23
C ILE A 63 -4.60 2.64 -12.78
N MET A 64 -5.24 3.42 -11.91
CA MET A 64 -5.34 3.11 -10.49
C MET A 64 -6.67 2.43 -10.19
N ARG A 65 -6.65 1.46 -9.28
CA ARG A 65 -7.80 0.72 -8.79
C ARG A 65 -8.04 1.09 -7.33
N LEU A 66 -9.27 1.54 -7.04
CA LEU A 66 -9.79 1.72 -5.69
C LEU A 66 -10.73 0.55 -5.36
N GLU A 67 -10.36 -0.22 -4.36
CA GLU A 67 -11.19 -1.25 -3.76
C GLU A 67 -11.86 -0.70 -2.50
N LEU A 68 -13.19 -0.73 -2.49
CA LEU A 68 -13.98 -0.39 -1.32
C LEU A 68 -14.49 -1.69 -0.71
N GLY A 69 -13.73 -2.22 0.25
CA GLY A 69 -14.14 -3.35 1.08
C GLY A 69 -15.16 -2.97 2.16
N ASP A 70 -15.58 -3.96 2.93
CA ASP A 70 -16.49 -3.75 4.06
C ASP A 70 -15.79 -3.06 5.25
N ARG A 71 -14.53 -3.41 5.50
CA ARG A 71 -13.70 -2.91 6.61
C ARG A 71 -12.53 -2.08 6.12
N VAL A 72 -11.86 -2.54 5.06
CA VAL A 72 -10.62 -1.93 4.52
C VAL A 72 -10.85 -1.39 3.11
N HIS A 73 -10.19 -0.29 2.79
CA HIS A 73 -10.16 0.24 1.43
C HIS A 73 -8.72 0.36 0.94
N CYS A 74 -8.48 0.11 -0.34
CA CYS A 74 -7.14 0.11 -0.92
C CYS A 74 -7.11 0.80 -2.28
N PHE A 75 -6.14 1.68 -2.49
CA PHE A 75 -5.90 2.40 -3.73
C PHE A 75 -4.49 2.12 -4.26
N TYR A 76 -4.39 1.54 -5.46
CA TYR A 76 -3.13 1.00 -5.98
C TYR A 76 -3.14 0.84 -7.50
N SER A 77 -1.97 0.54 -8.10
CA SER A 77 -1.85 0.33 -9.56
C SER A 77 -2.60 -0.93 -10.01
N TYR A 78 -3.49 -0.77 -10.99
CA TYR A 78 -4.17 -1.90 -11.64
C TYR A 78 -3.22 -2.72 -12.51
N LYS A 79 -2.27 -2.08 -13.19
CA LYS A 79 -1.24 -2.80 -13.96
C LYS A 79 -0.34 -3.60 -13.03
N GLY A 80 0.00 -3.05 -11.86
CA GLY A 80 0.70 -3.79 -10.80
C GLY A 80 -0.08 -5.04 -10.37
N TYR A 81 -1.36 -4.92 -10.09
CA TYR A 81 -2.24 -6.05 -9.76
C TYR A 81 -2.21 -7.18 -10.80
N GLN A 82 -2.31 -6.82 -12.08
CA GLN A 82 -2.30 -7.77 -13.18
C GLN A 82 -0.95 -8.47 -13.31
N ALA A 83 0.15 -7.72 -13.15
CA ALA A 83 1.50 -8.27 -13.17
C ALA A 83 1.71 -9.26 -12.00
N ASP A 84 1.33 -8.89 -10.78
CA ASP A 84 1.42 -9.78 -9.60
C ASP A 84 0.64 -11.08 -9.85
N SER A 85 -0.58 -10.97 -10.38
CA SER A 85 -1.43 -12.12 -10.69
C SER A 85 -0.83 -13.04 -11.77
N ALA A 86 -0.22 -12.48 -12.82
CA ALA A 86 0.43 -13.26 -13.87
C ALA A 86 1.73 -13.91 -13.38
N ASN A 87 2.54 -13.17 -12.61
CA ASN A 87 3.78 -13.66 -12.03
C ASN A 87 3.54 -14.79 -11.02
N ALA A 88 2.44 -14.75 -10.27
CA ALA A 88 2.04 -15.85 -9.40
C ALA A 88 1.78 -17.16 -10.16
N VAL A 89 1.16 -17.09 -11.34
CA VAL A 89 0.94 -18.26 -12.22
C VAL A 89 2.26 -18.78 -12.78
N ILE A 90 3.18 -17.89 -13.18
CA ILE A 90 4.51 -18.27 -13.66
C ILE A 90 5.27 -19.02 -12.56
N MET A 91 5.26 -18.48 -11.34
CA MET A 91 5.90 -19.11 -10.19
C MET A 91 5.30 -20.48 -9.86
N ALA A 92 3.96 -20.59 -9.85
CA ALA A 92 3.28 -21.86 -9.59
C ALA A 92 3.65 -22.96 -10.61
N ASN A 93 4.04 -22.57 -11.82
CA ASN A 93 4.52 -23.47 -12.88
C ASN A 93 6.04 -23.68 -12.87
N GLY A 94 6.77 -23.21 -11.85
CA GLY A 94 8.22 -23.36 -11.73
C GLY A 94 9.04 -22.41 -12.61
N GLY A 95 8.40 -21.38 -13.18
CA GLY A 95 9.08 -20.34 -13.95
C GLY A 95 9.74 -19.28 -13.07
N ASN A 96 10.78 -18.63 -13.60
CA ASN A 96 11.54 -17.56 -12.93
C ASN A 96 11.65 -16.27 -13.76
N SER A 97 10.93 -16.20 -14.89
CA SER A 97 10.89 -15.04 -15.77
C SER A 97 9.70 -14.16 -15.45
N PHE A 98 9.83 -13.30 -14.44
CA PHE A 98 8.81 -12.34 -14.05
C PHE A 98 8.83 -11.12 -14.96
N THR A 99 7.66 -10.63 -15.34
CA THR A 99 7.55 -9.48 -16.25
C THR A 99 6.45 -8.51 -15.83
N GLY A 100 6.65 -7.24 -16.16
CA GLY A 100 5.67 -6.19 -15.95
C GLY A 100 5.69 -5.57 -14.54
N GLY A 101 4.80 -4.61 -14.35
CA GLY A 101 4.63 -3.86 -13.12
C GLY A 101 3.70 -2.67 -13.34
N GLY A 102 3.24 -2.07 -12.24
CA GLY A 102 2.61 -0.76 -12.27
C GLY A 102 3.65 0.33 -12.53
N ASN A 103 3.22 1.43 -13.15
CA ASN A 103 4.05 2.63 -13.19
C ASN A 103 4.09 3.31 -11.81
N VAL A 104 3.12 2.99 -10.96
CA VAL A 104 3.08 3.31 -9.54
C VAL A 104 3.37 2.08 -8.69
N SER A 105 4.35 2.17 -7.79
CA SER A 105 4.73 1.10 -6.86
C SER A 105 4.07 1.21 -5.48
N TRP A 106 3.56 2.39 -5.11
CA TRP A 106 2.95 2.62 -3.81
C TRP A 106 1.49 2.15 -3.75
N ARG A 107 1.00 1.92 -2.53
CA ARG A 107 -0.39 1.58 -2.21
C ARG A 107 -0.85 2.44 -1.03
N LEU A 108 -2.10 2.88 -1.07
CA LEU A 108 -2.72 3.64 0.01
C LEU A 108 -3.89 2.84 0.58
N TYR A 109 -3.88 2.64 1.89
CA TYR A 109 -4.93 1.94 2.61
C TYR A 109 -5.66 2.86 3.57
N LYS A 110 -6.97 2.64 3.72
CA LYS A 110 -7.79 3.22 4.79
C LYS A 110 -8.35 2.09 5.66
N ASN A 111 -8.37 2.33 6.97
CA ASN A 111 -8.72 1.38 8.02
C ASN A 111 -7.77 0.17 8.12
N TYR A 112 -6.49 0.37 7.81
CA TYR A 112 -5.45 -0.65 7.95
C TYR A 112 -4.24 -0.06 8.70
N PRO A 113 -3.58 -0.81 9.61
CA PRO A 113 -3.92 -2.17 10.06
C PRO A 113 -5.12 -2.24 11.01
N SER A 114 -5.65 -1.10 11.44
CA SER A 114 -6.84 -1.00 12.29
C SER A 114 -7.77 0.12 11.82
N ALA A 115 -9.03 0.06 12.27
CA ALA A 115 -10.02 1.07 11.94
C ALA A 115 -9.55 2.47 12.37
N GLY A 116 -9.79 3.47 11.52
CA GLY A 116 -9.34 4.85 11.76
C GLY A 116 -7.86 5.11 11.46
N LYS A 117 -7.13 4.16 10.88
CA LYS A 117 -5.76 4.38 10.38
C LYS A 117 -5.71 4.57 8.87
N THR A 118 -4.74 5.34 8.41
CA THR A 118 -4.32 5.41 7.00
C THR A 118 -2.92 4.83 6.90
N SER A 119 -2.68 3.93 5.94
CA SER A 119 -1.36 3.37 5.68
C SER A 119 -0.90 3.69 4.27
N PHE A 120 0.25 4.33 4.14
CA PHE A 120 0.95 4.51 2.87
C PHE A 120 2.08 3.50 2.79
N LEU A 121 1.98 2.56 1.85
CA LEU A 121 2.99 1.56 1.58
C LEU A 121 3.74 1.95 0.31
N GLU A 122 5.07 2.03 0.38
CA GLU A 122 5.93 2.22 -0.77
C GLU A 122 6.92 1.07 -0.90
N LYS A 123 7.17 0.66 -2.14
CA LYS A 123 8.19 -0.34 -2.48
C LYS A 123 9.34 0.36 -3.22
N PHE A 124 10.54 0.23 -2.69
CA PHE A 124 11.76 0.76 -3.30
C PHE A 124 12.80 -0.36 -3.43
N GLY A 125 13.05 -0.79 -4.67
CA GLY A 125 13.88 -1.98 -4.92
C GLY A 125 13.22 -3.22 -4.32
N THR A 126 13.94 -3.89 -3.42
CA THR A 126 13.37 -4.95 -2.59
C THR A 126 12.61 -4.35 -1.41
N ASP A 127 13.16 -3.34 -0.75
CA ASP A 127 12.64 -2.81 0.51
C ASP A 127 11.20 -2.29 0.43
N ARG A 128 10.47 -2.47 1.54
CA ARG A 128 9.11 -1.95 1.73
C ARG A 128 9.08 -1.03 2.93
N PHE A 129 8.48 0.14 2.73
CA PHE A 129 8.29 1.12 3.77
C PHE A 129 6.80 1.33 3.96
N VAL A 130 6.34 1.30 5.21
CA VAL A 130 4.97 1.62 5.56
C VAL A 130 4.96 2.78 6.55
N CYS A 131 4.21 3.82 6.19
CA CYS A 131 3.87 4.91 7.08
C CYS A 131 2.42 4.73 7.53
N VAL A 132 2.17 4.67 8.83
CA VAL A 132 0.83 4.51 9.41
C VAL A 132 0.49 5.74 10.22
N GLU A 133 -0.63 6.38 9.89
CA GLU A 133 -1.10 7.61 10.52
C GLU A 133 -2.55 7.45 11.01
N ASP A 134 -2.94 8.27 11.97
CA ASP A 134 -4.37 8.43 12.30
C ASP A 134 -5.10 9.10 11.13
N TYR A 135 -6.25 8.57 10.76
CA TYR A 135 -7.10 9.18 9.75
C TYR A 135 -7.63 10.52 10.28
N ALA A 136 -7.16 11.60 9.66
CA ALA A 136 -7.73 12.92 9.83
C ALA A 136 -8.69 13.20 8.66
N SER A 137 -9.96 13.47 8.97
CA SER A 137 -10.88 13.91 7.93
C SER A 137 -10.44 15.27 7.40
N PRO A 138 -10.24 15.44 6.09
CA PRO A 138 -9.90 16.75 5.53
C PRO A 138 -11.02 17.75 5.80
N ALA A 139 -10.64 18.96 6.19
CA ALA A 139 -11.56 20.08 6.36
C ALA A 139 -11.85 20.70 4.98
N TRP A 140 -12.91 20.26 4.33
CA TRP A 140 -13.31 20.76 3.03
C TRP A 140 -13.96 22.14 3.14
N THR A 141 -13.54 23.07 2.29
CA THR A 141 -14.23 24.35 2.07
C THR A 141 -14.86 24.30 0.68
N PRO A 142 -16.21 24.31 0.57
CA PRO A 142 -16.86 24.33 -0.74
C PRO A 142 -16.48 25.58 -1.54
N VAL A 143 -16.19 25.38 -2.81
CA VAL A 143 -15.94 26.42 -3.81
C VAL A 143 -17.06 26.40 -4.86
N PRO A 144 -17.24 27.45 -5.69
CA PRO A 144 -18.37 27.54 -6.62
C PRO A 144 -18.54 26.36 -7.59
N ASP A 145 -17.48 25.61 -7.87
CA ASP A 145 -17.44 24.41 -8.71
C ASP A 145 -17.52 23.08 -7.91
N SER A 146 -17.73 23.12 -6.59
CA SER A 146 -17.87 21.93 -5.74
C SER A 146 -19.17 21.14 -5.97
N SER A 147 -20.11 21.67 -6.73
CA SER A 147 -21.29 20.93 -7.19
C SER A 147 -21.37 21.03 -8.71
N ALA A 148 -21.23 19.90 -9.40
CA ALA A 148 -21.74 19.80 -10.75
C ALA A 148 -23.27 19.83 -10.66
N VAL A 149 -23.88 20.94 -11.12
CA VAL A 149 -25.31 21.01 -11.42
C VAL A 149 -25.50 20.63 -12.88
#